data_AF-A0A845HSD0-F1
#
_entry.id   AF-A0A845HSD0-F1
#
_cell.length_a   1.000
_cell.length_b   1.000
_cell.length_c   1.000
_cell.angle_alpha   90.00
_cell.angle_beta   90.00
_cell.angle_gamma   90.00
#
_symmetry.space_group_name_H-M   'P 1'
#
loop_
_entity.id
_entity.type
_entity.pdbx_description
1 polymer ?
#
loop_
_entity_poly.entity_id
_entity_poly.type
_entity_poly.pdbx_seq_one_letter_code
_entity_poly.pdbx_strand_id
1 'polypeptide(L)'
;MMIKEATRFQLSAIGLACMALLAGCGGGGGGGGGSGGAVQTIAFDFPGGAVVGVPPAVATTKLVATASSGGPITFTSNTPTVCTVSGDTVSLLVAGECSVTATQPGYQGYAAASHSQIFVIPKRPQMVVFRNPGWQALDAQPVTLAAATNTGQPVVFTTSTPAVCSVSGTSLSKLANGLCVVTAKQDGSDIFAAAATVKNIPIGTEQAAAVPFLTGYKDTSQTKELGTVSPYSGSSVDGWYCGSNWCGSSVSSDGASFTYFYNIQPKDPAGIGAYWGIKLFAGTLTELAKNGDTLTGVRIDAQAAVKFNMAMNSEWFSTSNNAVNVDLALGHFALKGKDKEACNVTLRAVVKPTAAAATDYSVSLRDKFTINESCGLTGLDLWNELQDYPISKVEFSAAGVNTSVSTPGAAALTFTTKLTLTGAITFQ
;
A
#
# COMPACT_ATOMS: atom_id res chain seq x y z
N MET A 1 -5.72 -12.06 -1.89
CA MET A 1 -6.97 -11.53 -1.32
C MET A 1 -7.20 -10.16 -1.93
N MET A 2 -8.40 -9.89 -2.46
CA MET A 2 -8.69 -8.74 -3.33
C MET A 2 -8.33 -7.41 -2.66
N ILE A 3 -7.37 -6.70 -3.24
CA ILE A 3 -7.04 -5.32 -2.90
C ILE A 3 -8.27 -4.49 -3.25
N LYS A 4 -9.05 -4.11 -2.24
CA LYS A 4 -10.11 -3.10 -2.35
C LYS A 4 -9.45 -1.73 -2.22
N GLU A 5 -8.63 -1.36 -3.20
CA GLU A 5 -8.24 0.04 -3.36
C GLU A 5 -9.47 0.80 -3.83
N ALA A 6 -10.05 1.57 -2.92
CA ALA A 6 -11.05 2.58 -3.26
C ALA A 6 -10.32 3.70 -4.01
N THR A 7 -10.14 3.53 -5.31
CA THR A 7 -9.80 4.62 -6.22
C THR A 7 -10.98 5.59 -6.19
N ARG A 8 -10.85 6.67 -5.40
CA ARG A 8 -11.78 7.80 -5.45
C ARG A 8 -11.61 8.46 -6.82
N PHE A 9 -12.40 8.00 -7.80
CA PHE A 9 -12.71 8.80 -8.98
C PHE A 9 -13.45 10.05 -8.47
N GLN A 10 -12.76 11.19 -8.44
CA GLN A 10 -13.42 12.48 -8.35
C GLN A 10 -14.23 12.67 -9.64
N LEU A 11 -15.49 12.25 -9.62
CA LEU A 11 -16.47 12.84 -10.52
C LEU A 11 -16.66 14.28 -10.07
N SER A 12 -16.12 15.22 -10.85
CA SER A 12 -16.55 16.61 -10.82
C SER A 12 -18.07 16.63 -10.96
N ALA A 13 -18.74 17.00 -9.87
CA ALA A 13 -20.17 17.22 -9.81
C ALA A 13 -20.53 18.37 -10.77
N ILE A 14 -20.87 18.03 -12.01
CA ILE A 14 -21.65 18.92 -12.86
C ILE A 14 -23.08 18.74 -12.37
N GLY A 15 -23.54 19.72 -11.60
CA GLY A 15 -24.91 19.77 -11.11
C GLY A 15 -25.89 19.64 -12.27
N LEU A 16 -26.64 18.55 -12.28
CA LEU A 16 -27.86 18.42 -13.08
C LEU A 16 -28.87 19.42 -12.51
N ALA A 17 -28.86 20.63 -13.04
CA ALA A 17 -30.00 21.52 -12.94
C ALA A 17 -31.13 20.88 -13.73
N CYS A 18 -32.14 20.40 -13.00
CA CYS A 18 -33.43 20.02 -13.52
C CYS A 18 -34.09 21.29 -14.09
N MET A 19 -33.85 21.58 -15.37
CA MET A 19 -34.69 22.51 -16.13
C MET A 19 -35.68 21.68 -16.93
N ALA A 20 -36.92 21.70 -16.46
CA ALA A 20 -38.08 21.39 -17.28
C ALA A 20 -38.09 22.33 -18.48
N LEU A 21 -37.60 21.87 -19.63
CA LEU A 21 -37.86 22.50 -20.91
C LEU A 21 -39.33 22.25 -21.24
N LEU A 22 -40.19 23.19 -20.85
CA LEU A 22 -41.48 23.40 -21.51
C LEU A 22 -41.17 23.78 -22.97
N ALA A 23 -41.25 22.79 -23.87
CA ALA A 23 -41.34 23.04 -25.30
C ALA A 23 -42.72 23.68 -25.58
N GLY A 24 -42.78 25.01 -25.48
CA GLY A 24 -43.84 25.79 -26.10
C GLY A 24 -43.67 25.74 -27.61
N CYS A 25 -44.38 24.82 -28.27
CA CYS A 25 -44.58 24.91 -29.72
C CYS A 25 -45.82 25.76 -29.97
N GLY A 26 -45.59 26.93 -30.58
CA GLY A 26 -46.63 27.88 -30.98
C GLY A 26 -47.65 27.26 -31.92
N GLY A 27 -48.92 27.63 -31.73
CA GLY A 27 -50.05 27.14 -32.49
C GLY A 27 -50.12 27.65 -33.93
N GLY A 28 -50.90 26.92 -34.74
CA GLY A 28 -51.24 27.31 -36.11
C GLY A 28 -52.12 26.32 -36.85
N GLY A 29 -53.42 26.25 -36.48
CA GLY A 29 -54.55 26.11 -37.41
C GLY A 29 -54.86 24.77 -38.12
N GLY A 30 -56.08 24.27 -37.88
CA GLY A 30 -56.93 23.77 -38.98
C GLY A 30 -57.27 22.28 -39.04
N GLY A 31 -58.35 21.89 -38.37
CA GLY A 31 -59.37 20.95 -38.87
C GLY A 31 -58.95 19.54 -39.30
N GLY A 32 -59.10 18.58 -38.38
CA GLY A 32 -59.15 17.15 -38.71
C GLY A 32 -59.24 16.30 -37.46
N GLY A 33 -60.43 15.80 -37.13
CA GLY A 33 -60.68 14.97 -35.96
C GLY A 33 -59.86 13.68 -36.00
N GLY A 34 -58.84 13.60 -35.17
CA GLY A 34 -58.02 12.41 -34.94
C GLY A 34 -57.37 12.48 -33.56
N SER A 35 -58.06 11.91 -32.57
CA SER A 35 -57.57 11.43 -31.26
C SER A 35 -56.23 11.97 -30.73
N GLY A 36 -56.19 13.23 -30.29
CA GLY A 36 -55.07 13.75 -29.51
C GLY A 36 -55.14 13.25 -28.08
N GLY A 37 -54.50 12.12 -27.79
CA GLY A 37 -54.46 11.58 -26.43
C GLY A 37 -53.74 12.51 -25.44
N ALA A 38 -54.05 12.40 -24.14
CA ALA A 38 -53.38 13.13 -23.08
C ALA A 38 -51.86 12.88 -23.13
N VAL A 39 -51.07 13.93 -22.87
CA VAL A 39 -49.61 13.80 -22.85
C VAL A 39 -49.20 12.93 -21.66
N GLN A 40 -48.26 12.01 -21.90
CA GLN A 40 -47.64 11.21 -20.86
C GLN A 40 -46.11 11.36 -20.91
N THR A 41 -45.47 11.10 -19.78
CA THR A 41 -44.02 10.99 -19.62
C THR A 41 -43.59 9.54 -19.35
N ILE A 42 -42.34 9.23 -19.70
CA ILE A 42 -41.63 8.01 -19.30
C ILE A 42 -40.49 8.42 -18.36
N ALA A 43 -40.43 7.81 -17.18
CA ALA A 43 -39.26 7.84 -16.31
C ALA A 43 -38.44 6.59 -16.59
N PHE A 44 -37.26 6.77 -17.19
CA PHE A 44 -36.31 5.70 -17.46
C PHE A 44 -34.96 6.14 -16.92
N ASP A 45 -34.64 5.61 -15.75
CA ASP A 45 -33.43 5.95 -15.02
C ASP A 45 -32.24 5.13 -15.50
N PHE A 46 -31.06 5.69 -15.29
CA PHE A 46 -29.79 5.04 -15.60
C PHE A 46 -29.63 3.73 -14.81
N PRO A 47 -29.49 2.57 -15.47
CA PRO A 47 -29.52 1.26 -14.79
C PRO A 47 -28.24 0.92 -14.00
N GLY A 48 -27.18 1.74 -14.08
CA GLY A 48 -25.87 1.47 -13.45
C GLY A 48 -24.82 0.93 -14.43
N GLY A 49 -23.53 1.17 -14.13
CA GLY A 49 -22.39 0.82 -14.99
C GLY A 49 -21.79 -0.56 -14.70
N ALA A 50 -22.39 -1.62 -15.24
CA ALA A 50 -21.81 -2.96 -15.23
C ALA A 50 -20.64 -3.06 -16.23
N VAL A 51 -19.56 -3.74 -15.82
CA VAL A 51 -18.41 -4.00 -16.71
C VAL A 51 -18.76 -5.02 -17.78
N VAL A 52 -18.13 -4.90 -18.95
CA VAL A 52 -18.25 -5.88 -20.03
C VAL A 52 -17.90 -7.31 -19.58
N GLY A 53 -18.62 -8.30 -20.11
CA GLY A 53 -18.38 -9.72 -19.85
C GLY A 53 -17.08 -10.24 -20.49
N VAL A 54 -16.64 -11.43 -20.08
CA VAL A 54 -15.52 -12.14 -20.73
C VAL A 54 -16.12 -13.29 -21.56
N PRO A 55 -15.95 -13.29 -22.90
CA PRO A 55 -16.47 -14.36 -23.76
C PRO A 55 -16.06 -15.75 -23.28
N PRO A 56 -16.97 -16.75 -23.39
CA PRO A 56 -18.28 -16.68 -24.04
C PRO A 56 -19.40 -16.05 -23.18
N ALA A 57 -19.11 -15.66 -21.93
CA ALA A 57 -20.11 -15.07 -21.05
C ALA A 57 -20.41 -13.61 -21.42
N VAL A 58 -21.69 -13.29 -21.52
CA VAL A 58 -22.19 -11.92 -21.77
C VAL A 58 -22.79 -11.40 -20.47
N ALA A 59 -22.32 -10.24 -20.01
CA ALA A 59 -22.91 -9.59 -18.84
C ALA A 59 -24.29 -9.04 -19.22
N THR A 60 -25.27 -9.16 -18.34
CA THR A 60 -26.62 -8.64 -18.55
C THR A 60 -27.03 -7.71 -17.42
N THR A 61 -27.97 -6.81 -17.71
CA THR A 61 -28.57 -5.90 -16.73
C THR A 61 -30.05 -5.75 -17.02
N LYS A 62 -30.85 -5.58 -15.98
CA LYS A 62 -32.30 -5.37 -16.11
C LYS A 62 -32.58 -3.89 -16.32
N LEU A 63 -33.38 -3.57 -17.33
CA LEU A 63 -33.91 -2.25 -17.63
C LEU A 63 -35.20 -2.03 -16.84
N VAL A 64 -35.34 -0.85 -16.26
CA VAL A 64 -36.54 -0.45 -15.51
C VAL A 64 -36.98 0.93 -15.98
N ALA A 65 -38.22 1.03 -16.44
CA ALA A 65 -38.84 2.29 -16.80
C ALA A 65 -40.31 2.27 -16.38
N THR A 66 -40.89 3.44 -16.17
CA THR A 66 -42.31 3.60 -15.83
C THR A 66 -42.93 4.67 -16.73
N ALA A 67 -44.16 4.44 -17.16
CA ALA A 67 -44.95 5.42 -17.91
C ALA A 67 -45.99 6.02 -16.97
N SER A 68 -46.16 7.33 -17.02
CA SER A 68 -47.19 8.04 -16.22
C SER A 68 -48.63 7.58 -16.53
N SER A 69 -48.85 6.95 -17.69
CA SER A 69 -50.14 6.31 -18.04
C SER A 69 -50.36 4.95 -17.35
N GLY A 70 -49.34 4.37 -16.71
CA GLY A 70 -49.35 2.99 -16.19
C GLY A 70 -49.28 1.89 -17.26
N GLY A 71 -49.15 2.26 -18.53
CA GLY A 71 -49.10 1.33 -19.66
C GLY A 71 -47.77 0.55 -19.75
N PRO A 72 -47.76 -0.60 -20.46
CA PRO A 72 -46.54 -1.38 -20.68
C PRO A 72 -45.51 -0.61 -21.52
N ILE A 73 -44.24 -0.86 -21.24
CA ILE A 73 -43.08 -0.28 -21.94
C ILE A 73 -42.35 -1.35 -22.73
N THR A 74 -41.89 -0.98 -23.93
CA THR A 74 -40.93 -1.77 -24.72
C THR A 74 -39.57 -1.08 -24.74
N PHE A 75 -38.51 -1.87 -24.77
CA PHE A 75 -37.14 -1.38 -24.85
C PHE A 75 -36.52 -1.75 -26.20
N THR A 76 -35.70 -0.86 -26.74
CA THR A 76 -34.96 -1.11 -27.99
C THR A 76 -33.56 -0.54 -27.87
N SER A 77 -32.56 -1.35 -28.21
CA SER A 77 -31.18 -0.84 -28.31
C SER A 77 -31.04 -0.01 -29.58
N ASN A 78 -30.52 1.21 -29.43
CA ASN A 78 -30.09 2.06 -30.54
C ASN A 78 -28.65 1.74 -30.97
N THR A 79 -27.91 0.97 -30.17
CA THR A 79 -26.50 0.58 -30.39
C THR A 79 -26.33 -0.94 -30.31
N PRO A 80 -26.93 -1.72 -31.24
CA PRO A 80 -26.97 -3.18 -31.17
C PRO A 80 -25.60 -3.86 -31.25
N THR A 81 -24.57 -3.17 -31.76
CA THR A 81 -23.18 -3.65 -31.76
C THR A 81 -22.50 -3.53 -30.40
N VAL A 82 -22.99 -2.63 -29.53
CA VAL A 82 -22.47 -2.41 -28.17
C VAL A 82 -23.29 -3.16 -27.14
N CYS A 83 -24.62 -3.14 -27.29
CA CYS A 83 -25.55 -3.83 -26.41
C CYS A 83 -26.81 -4.27 -27.15
N THR A 84 -27.33 -5.45 -26.85
CA THR A 84 -28.61 -5.93 -27.39
C THR A 84 -29.66 -5.96 -26.30
N VAL A 85 -30.94 -5.84 -26.66
CA VAL A 85 -32.05 -5.84 -25.70
C VAL A 85 -33.02 -6.96 -26.08
N SER A 86 -33.41 -7.77 -25.10
CA SER A 86 -34.46 -8.78 -25.23
C SER A 86 -35.38 -8.68 -24.02
N GLY A 87 -36.65 -8.33 -24.26
CA GLY A 87 -37.59 -7.99 -23.18
C GLY A 87 -37.10 -6.76 -22.40
N ASP A 88 -36.96 -6.92 -21.08
CA ASP A 88 -36.39 -5.91 -20.17
C ASP A 88 -34.91 -6.17 -19.86
N THR A 89 -34.26 -7.10 -20.55
CA THR A 89 -32.86 -7.45 -20.30
C THR A 89 -31.97 -6.89 -21.38
N VAL A 90 -30.98 -6.08 -20.98
CA VAL A 90 -29.90 -5.61 -21.85
C VAL A 90 -28.67 -6.50 -21.68
N SER A 91 -28.10 -6.94 -22.79
CA SER A 91 -26.87 -7.72 -22.90
C SER A 91 -25.71 -6.81 -23.32
N LEU A 92 -24.63 -6.84 -22.56
CA LEU A 92 -23.47 -5.94 -22.71
C LEU A 92 -22.37 -6.65 -23.52
N LEU A 93 -22.29 -6.34 -24.81
CA LEU A 93 -21.44 -7.08 -25.75
C LEU A 93 -19.99 -6.61 -25.72
N VAL A 94 -19.78 -5.29 -25.80
CA VAL A 94 -18.46 -4.66 -25.75
C VAL A 94 -18.50 -3.43 -24.85
N ALA A 95 -17.33 -3.00 -24.35
CA ALA A 95 -17.23 -1.74 -23.65
C ALA A 95 -17.51 -0.56 -24.60
N GLY A 96 -18.19 0.48 -24.11
CA GLY A 96 -18.60 1.63 -24.92
C GLY A 96 -19.94 2.22 -24.48
N GLU A 97 -20.49 3.11 -25.29
CA GLU A 97 -21.79 3.73 -25.04
C GLU A 97 -22.92 2.82 -25.52
N CYS A 98 -23.76 2.39 -24.58
CA CYS A 98 -25.01 1.69 -24.85
C CYS A 98 -26.16 2.69 -24.79
N SER A 99 -26.84 2.89 -25.91
CA SER A 99 -28.04 3.72 -25.99
C SER A 99 -29.27 2.84 -26.11
N VAL A 100 -30.24 3.04 -25.23
CA VAL A 100 -31.51 2.30 -25.21
C VAL A 100 -32.67 3.28 -25.18
N THR A 101 -33.70 3.01 -25.97
CA THR A 101 -34.96 3.76 -25.97
C THR A 101 -36.06 2.94 -25.31
N ALA A 102 -36.72 3.52 -24.30
CA ALA A 102 -37.96 3.04 -23.74
C ALA A 102 -39.13 3.69 -24.48
N THR A 103 -40.10 2.90 -24.94
CA THR A 103 -41.27 3.38 -25.71
C THR A 103 -42.57 2.91 -25.08
N GLN A 104 -43.53 3.82 -24.99
CA GLN A 104 -44.92 3.55 -24.64
C GLN A 104 -45.79 4.00 -25.85
N PRO A 105 -46.50 3.09 -26.55
CA PRO A 105 -47.17 3.38 -27.83
C PRO A 105 -48.50 4.16 -27.74
N GLY A 106 -48.85 4.70 -26.57
CA GLY A 106 -50.16 5.21 -26.19
C GLY A 106 -50.92 4.18 -25.34
N TYR A 107 -51.65 4.63 -24.32
CA TYR A 107 -52.43 3.74 -23.44
C TYR A 107 -53.61 4.49 -22.84
N GLN A 108 -54.81 3.91 -22.90
CA GLN A 108 -56.03 4.46 -22.28
C GLN A 108 -56.24 5.97 -22.47
N GLY A 109 -56.18 6.43 -23.71
CA GLY A 109 -56.40 7.84 -24.04
C GLY A 109 -55.18 8.73 -23.85
N TYR A 110 -54.02 8.19 -23.46
CA TYR A 110 -52.74 8.89 -23.54
C TYR A 110 -52.07 8.68 -24.91
N ALA A 111 -51.40 9.72 -25.42
CA ALA A 111 -50.61 9.69 -26.65
C ALA A 111 -49.25 8.99 -26.44
N ALA A 112 -48.65 8.43 -27.49
CA ALA A 112 -47.36 7.74 -27.37
C ALA A 112 -46.24 8.62 -26.81
N ALA A 113 -45.31 8.01 -26.07
CA ALA A 113 -44.12 8.67 -25.53
C ALA A 113 -42.88 7.76 -25.67
N SER A 114 -41.70 8.36 -25.78
CA SER A 114 -40.42 7.66 -25.76
C SER A 114 -39.39 8.44 -24.95
N HIS A 115 -38.45 7.72 -24.34
CA HIS A 115 -37.32 8.30 -23.62
C HIS A 115 -36.08 7.46 -23.86
N SER A 116 -34.97 8.09 -24.25
CA SER A 116 -33.69 7.41 -24.45
C SER A 116 -32.76 7.62 -23.26
N GLN A 117 -31.99 6.59 -22.93
CA GLN A 117 -30.89 6.64 -21.98
C GLN A 117 -29.62 6.15 -22.63
N ILE A 118 -28.52 6.82 -22.32
CA ILE A 118 -27.17 6.39 -22.69
C ILE A 118 -26.47 5.99 -21.40
N PHE A 119 -25.86 4.81 -21.39
CA PHE A 119 -24.98 4.40 -20.31
C PHE A 119 -23.69 3.80 -20.82
N VAL A 120 -22.60 4.04 -20.07
CA VAL A 120 -21.27 3.56 -20.41
C VAL A 120 -21.08 2.17 -19.83
N ILE A 121 -20.66 1.23 -20.68
CA ILE A 121 -20.17 -0.09 -20.30
C ILE A 121 -18.65 0.02 -20.11
N PRO A 122 -18.13 0.07 -18.86
CA PRO A 122 -16.70 0.13 -18.63
C PRO A 122 -15.98 -1.16 -19.03
N LYS A 123 -14.72 -1.01 -19.49
CA LYS A 123 -13.78 -2.13 -19.61
C LYS A 123 -13.44 -2.68 -18.22
N ARG A 124 -13.08 -3.97 -18.17
CA ARG A 124 -12.60 -4.62 -16.95
C ARG A 124 -11.19 -4.10 -16.61
N PRO A 125 -10.91 -3.73 -15.36
CA PRO A 125 -9.55 -3.38 -14.96
C PRO A 125 -8.65 -4.62 -15.04
N GLN A 126 -7.42 -4.42 -15.47
CA GLN A 126 -6.34 -5.41 -15.33
C GLN A 126 -5.22 -4.82 -14.48
N MET A 127 -4.34 -5.67 -13.95
CA MET A 127 -3.28 -5.29 -13.04
C MET A 127 -1.95 -5.80 -13.57
N VAL A 128 -0.94 -4.92 -13.57
CA VAL A 128 0.47 -5.25 -13.79
C VAL A 128 1.17 -5.16 -12.44
N VAL A 129 1.85 -6.22 -12.04
CA VAL A 129 2.74 -6.24 -10.89
C VAL A 129 4.17 -6.21 -11.42
N PHE A 130 4.78 -5.03 -11.38
CA PHE A 130 6.18 -4.84 -11.72
C PHE A 130 6.93 -4.44 -10.45
N ARG A 131 7.78 -5.35 -9.97
CA ARG A 131 8.63 -5.10 -8.81
C ARG A 131 9.94 -4.49 -9.27
N ASN A 132 10.37 -3.46 -8.55
CA ASN A 132 11.63 -2.79 -8.78
C ASN A 132 12.79 -3.78 -8.52
N PRO A 133 13.79 -3.92 -9.38
CA PRO A 133 14.98 -4.72 -9.10
C PRO A 133 15.92 -4.08 -8.05
N GLY A 134 15.59 -2.90 -7.52
CA GLY A 134 16.41 -2.17 -6.56
C GLY A 134 17.60 -1.48 -7.22
N TRP A 135 18.49 -0.92 -6.40
CA TRP A 135 19.74 -0.31 -6.88
C TRP A 135 20.58 -1.29 -7.72
N GLN A 136 21.13 -0.80 -8.83
CA GLN A 136 21.98 -1.56 -9.73
C GLN A 136 23.35 -0.88 -9.87
N ALA A 137 24.43 -1.65 -9.75
CA ALA A 137 25.77 -1.14 -10.03
C ALA A 137 25.90 -0.77 -11.52
N LEU A 138 26.65 0.30 -11.82
CA LEU A 138 26.99 0.66 -13.21
C LEU A 138 28.08 -0.29 -13.72
N ASP A 139 27.64 -1.47 -14.17
CA ASP A 139 28.46 -2.49 -14.80
C ASP A 139 27.89 -2.89 -16.17
N ALA A 140 28.61 -3.74 -16.92
CA ALA A 140 28.27 -4.11 -18.29
C ALA A 140 27.17 -5.19 -18.41
N GLN A 141 26.74 -5.82 -17.31
CA GLN A 141 25.74 -6.87 -17.36
C GLN A 141 24.32 -6.28 -17.37
N PRO A 142 23.44 -6.75 -18.27
CA PRO A 142 22.07 -6.31 -18.26
C PRO A 142 21.32 -6.84 -17.04
N VAL A 143 20.27 -6.13 -16.65
CA VAL A 143 19.35 -6.50 -15.59
C VAL A 143 18.11 -7.12 -16.21
N THR A 144 17.75 -8.34 -15.78
CA THR A 144 16.52 -8.99 -16.22
C THR A 144 15.32 -8.39 -15.48
N LEU A 145 14.40 -7.80 -16.24
CA LEU A 145 13.12 -7.29 -15.75
C LEU A 145 12.06 -8.39 -15.74
N ALA A 146 11.24 -8.40 -14.70
CA ALA A 146 10.13 -9.33 -14.55
C ALA A 146 8.88 -8.59 -14.07
N ALA A 147 7.75 -8.89 -14.70
CA ALA A 147 6.44 -8.40 -14.29
C ALA A 147 5.41 -9.51 -14.48
N ALA A 148 4.36 -9.48 -13.67
CA ALA A 148 3.23 -10.41 -13.75
C ALA A 148 1.93 -9.65 -14.02
N THR A 149 0.95 -10.32 -14.61
CA THR A 149 -0.38 -9.76 -14.86
C THR A 149 -1.46 -10.71 -14.34
N ASN A 150 -2.60 -10.17 -13.92
CA ASN A 150 -3.73 -10.99 -13.48
C ASN A 150 -4.39 -11.77 -14.63
N THR A 151 -4.12 -11.40 -15.87
CA THR A 151 -4.63 -12.04 -17.09
C THR A 151 -3.62 -13.00 -17.74
N GLY A 152 -2.38 -13.07 -17.22
CA GLY A 152 -1.31 -13.92 -17.75
C GLY A 152 -0.76 -13.48 -19.12
N GLN A 153 -1.18 -12.33 -19.66
CA GLN A 153 -0.68 -11.87 -20.96
C GLN A 153 0.67 -11.15 -20.82
N PRO A 154 1.46 -11.07 -21.92
CA PRO A 154 2.78 -10.45 -21.92
C PRO A 154 2.77 -8.98 -21.49
N VAL A 155 3.89 -8.56 -20.90
CA VAL A 155 4.17 -7.16 -20.52
C VAL A 155 5.27 -6.61 -21.41
N VAL A 156 5.08 -5.38 -21.87
CA VAL A 156 6.08 -4.63 -22.63
C VAL A 156 6.78 -3.67 -21.67
N PHE A 157 8.11 -3.69 -21.67
CA PHE A 157 8.92 -2.75 -20.91
C PHE A 157 9.44 -1.63 -21.82
N THR A 158 9.34 -0.39 -21.35
CA THR A 158 9.92 0.79 -22.00
C THR A 158 10.63 1.65 -20.97
N THR A 159 11.53 2.52 -21.44
CA THR A 159 12.20 3.52 -20.60
C THR A 159 11.89 4.92 -21.10
N SER A 160 11.69 5.86 -20.17
CA SER A 160 11.59 7.30 -20.47
C SER A 160 12.89 8.06 -20.24
N THR A 161 13.95 7.36 -19.81
CA THR A 161 15.29 7.92 -19.54
C THR A 161 16.37 7.20 -20.36
N PRO A 162 16.35 7.32 -21.71
CA PRO A 162 17.25 6.60 -22.60
C PRO A 162 18.74 7.00 -22.45
N ALA A 163 19.02 8.15 -21.81
CA ALA A 163 20.39 8.55 -21.48
C ALA A 163 20.97 7.76 -20.28
N VAL A 164 20.13 7.17 -19.44
CA VAL A 164 20.52 6.44 -18.22
C VAL A 164 20.50 4.92 -18.44
N CYS A 165 19.52 4.43 -19.20
CA CYS A 165 19.35 3.01 -19.47
C CYS A 165 18.66 2.78 -20.83
N SER A 166 18.89 1.62 -21.44
CA SER A 166 18.10 1.13 -22.57
C SER A 166 17.35 -0.15 -22.18
N VAL A 167 16.20 -0.39 -22.80
CA VAL A 167 15.37 -1.58 -22.55
C VAL A 167 15.10 -2.28 -23.88
N SER A 168 15.38 -3.58 -23.95
CA SER A 168 15.10 -4.44 -25.10
C SER A 168 14.48 -5.75 -24.62
N GLY A 169 13.20 -5.97 -24.95
CA GLY A 169 12.42 -7.06 -24.39
C GLY A 169 12.32 -6.96 -22.87
N THR A 170 12.85 -7.94 -22.15
CA THR A 170 12.97 -7.95 -20.68
C THR A 170 14.35 -7.54 -20.18
N SER A 171 15.26 -7.16 -21.07
CA SER A 171 16.65 -6.83 -20.73
C SER A 171 16.83 -5.32 -20.58
N LEU A 172 17.33 -4.86 -19.43
CA LEU A 172 17.70 -3.48 -19.16
C LEU A 172 19.22 -3.34 -19.18
N SER A 173 19.75 -2.54 -20.10
CA SER A 173 21.18 -2.19 -20.14
C SER A 173 21.42 -0.86 -19.44
N LYS A 174 22.45 -0.82 -18.59
CA LYS A 174 22.82 0.32 -17.76
C LYS A 174 23.82 1.18 -18.55
N LEU A 175 23.49 2.46 -18.76
CA LEU A 175 24.26 3.34 -19.65
C LEU A 175 25.01 4.44 -18.91
N ALA A 176 24.40 5.03 -17.89
CA ALA A 176 25.00 6.09 -17.09
C ALA A 176 24.48 6.04 -15.64
N ASN A 177 25.19 6.73 -14.74
CA ASN A 177 24.68 7.00 -13.40
C ASN A 177 23.38 7.81 -13.50
N GLY A 178 22.35 7.43 -12.73
CA GLY A 178 21.08 8.16 -12.67
C GLY A 178 19.89 7.27 -12.32
N LEU A 179 18.69 7.86 -12.31
CA LEU A 179 17.43 7.14 -12.14
C LEU A 179 16.91 6.67 -13.50
N CYS A 180 16.89 5.35 -13.70
CA CYS A 180 16.26 4.74 -14.86
C CYS A 180 14.76 4.59 -14.63
N VAL A 181 13.93 5.28 -15.42
CA VAL A 181 12.47 5.25 -15.29
C VAL A 181 11.89 4.23 -16.26
N VAL A 182 11.49 3.07 -15.75
CA VAL A 182 10.96 1.95 -16.53
C VAL A 182 9.46 1.84 -16.36
N THR A 183 8.74 1.74 -17.48
CA THR A 183 7.32 1.44 -17.51
C THR A 183 7.11 0.00 -17.94
N ALA A 184 6.44 -0.79 -17.10
CA ALA A 184 5.91 -2.10 -17.43
C ALA A 184 4.44 -1.93 -17.83
N LYS A 185 4.12 -2.16 -19.10
CA LYS A 185 2.80 -1.92 -19.68
C LYS A 185 2.18 -3.20 -20.21
N GLN A 186 0.91 -3.40 -19.88
CA GLN A 186 0.03 -4.32 -20.54
C GLN A 186 -1.02 -3.52 -21.30
N ASP A 187 -1.07 -3.72 -22.62
CA ASP A 187 -2.08 -3.06 -23.44
C ASP A 187 -3.48 -3.55 -23.10
N GLY A 188 -4.46 -2.68 -23.30
CA GLY A 188 -5.87 -3.04 -23.16
C GLY A 188 -6.37 -3.80 -24.39
N SER A 189 -7.57 -4.35 -24.27
CA SER A 189 -8.35 -4.91 -25.37
C SER A 189 -9.74 -4.25 -25.39
N ASP A 190 -10.67 -4.75 -26.20
CA ASP A 190 -12.08 -4.30 -26.15
C ASP A 190 -12.76 -4.64 -24.81
N ILE A 191 -12.19 -5.59 -24.06
CA ILE A 191 -12.71 -6.08 -22.79
C ILE A 191 -11.93 -5.49 -21.61
N PHE A 192 -10.60 -5.42 -21.72
CA PHE A 192 -9.73 -5.02 -20.62
C PHE A 192 -9.17 -3.60 -20.81
N ALA A 193 -9.19 -2.79 -19.76
CA ALA A 193 -8.50 -1.50 -19.76
C ALA A 193 -6.98 -1.72 -19.76
N ALA A 194 -6.21 -0.84 -20.40
CA ALA A 194 -4.75 -0.90 -20.32
C ALA A 194 -4.26 -0.70 -18.87
N ALA A 195 -3.14 -1.32 -18.52
CA ALA A 195 -2.52 -1.17 -17.20
C ALA A 195 -1.02 -0.93 -17.35
N ALA A 196 -0.47 -0.06 -16.52
CA ALA A 196 0.95 0.23 -16.50
C ALA A 196 1.42 0.47 -15.07
N THR A 197 2.65 0.07 -14.79
CA THR A 197 3.37 0.39 -13.55
C THR A 197 4.71 1.00 -13.91
N VAL A 198 5.05 2.11 -13.26
CA VAL A 198 6.32 2.82 -13.47
C VAL A 198 7.21 2.59 -12.24
N LYS A 199 8.49 2.31 -12.48
CA LYS A 199 9.50 2.15 -11.43
C LYS A 199 10.72 2.99 -11.74
N ASN A 200 11.29 3.59 -10.70
CA ASN A 200 12.55 4.33 -10.75
C ASN A 200 13.65 3.42 -10.22
N ILE A 201 14.58 3.03 -11.08
CA ILE A 201 15.66 2.09 -10.78
C ILE A 201 16.95 2.91 -10.64
N PRO A 202 17.52 3.04 -9.43
CA PRO A 202 18.78 3.74 -9.25
C PRO A 202 19.93 2.96 -9.89
N ILE A 203 20.74 3.63 -10.71
CA ILE A 203 21.91 3.04 -11.38
C ILE A 203 23.18 3.78 -10.95
N GLY A 204 24.21 3.00 -10.62
CA GLY A 204 25.54 3.51 -10.34
C GLY A 204 25.63 4.18 -8.98
N THR A 205 25.98 5.46 -8.90
CA THR A 205 26.05 6.18 -7.62
C THR A 205 24.75 6.88 -7.22
N GLU A 206 23.72 6.82 -8.07
CA GLU A 206 22.43 7.45 -7.80
C GLU A 206 21.70 6.74 -6.66
N GLN A 207 21.03 7.51 -5.80
CA GLN A 207 20.22 7.00 -4.70
C GLN A 207 18.74 7.31 -4.92
N ALA A 208 17.87 6.45 -4.40
CA ALA A 208 16.46 6.78 -4.35
C ALA A 208 16.22 7.98 -3.41
N ALA A 209 15.08 8.63 -3.56
CA ALA A 209 14.67 9.64 -2.59
C ALA A 209 14.51 9.00 -1.21
N ALA A 210 15.00 9.68 -0.17
CA ALA A 210 14.86 9.22 1.20
C ALA A 210 13.39 9.26 1.64
N VAL A 211 12.90 8.18 2.25
CA VAL A 211 11.56 8.07 2.81
C VAL A 211 11.69 8.02 4.34
N PRO A 212 11.16 9.01 5.07
CA PRO A 212 11.23 9.01 6.52
C PRO A 212 10.27 7.95 7.10
N PHE A 213 10.79 7.13 8.01
CA PHE A 213 9.98 6.29 8.89
C PHE A 213 9.50 7.08 10.11
N LEU A 214 10.43 7.83 10.70
CA LEU A 214 10.15 8.85 11.72
C LEU A 214 11.13 10.00 11.57
N THR A 215 10.73 11.20 11.97
CA THR A 215 11.54 12.43 11.94
C THR A 215 12.06 12.84 13.33
N GLY A 216 11.55 12.21 14.38
CA GLY A 216 11.98 12.41 15.76
C GLY A 216 10.90 12.00 16.75
N TYR A 217 11.02 12.50 17.98
CA TYR A 217 10.24 12.10 19.13
C TYR A 217 9.44 13.28 19.67
N LYS A 218 8.16 13.05 19.97
CA LYS A 218 7.29 14.03 20.62
C LYS A 218 7.48 13.97 22.13
N ASP A 219 7.48 12.75 22.67
CA ASP A 219 7.68 12.44 24.08
C ASP A 219 8.19 10.99 24.22
N THR A 220 8.32 10.49 25.45
CA THR A 220 8.86 9.14 25.71
C THR A 220 7.95 8.00 25.26
N SER A 221 6.74 8.30 24.78
CA SER A 221 5.73 7.33 24.34
C SER A 221 5.33 7.49 22.87
N GLN A 222 5.70 8.59 22.22
CA GLN A 222 5.29 8.88 20.84
C GLN A 222 6.40 9.51 19.98
N THR A 223 6.43 9.12 18.70
CA THR A 223 7.17 9.82 17.65
C THR A 223 6.47 11.13 17.27
N LYS A 224 7.13 11.98 16.47
CA LYS A 224 6.50 13.20 15.90
C LYS A 224 5.36 12.87 14.93
N GLU A 225 5.35 11.67 14.37
CA GLU A 225 4.30 11.12 13.51
C GLU A 225 3.13 10.49 14.29
N LEU A 226 3.19 10.55 15.63
CA LEU A 226 2.22 10.00 16.60
C LEU A 226 2.27 8.48 16.76
N GLY A 227 3.33 7.85 16.29
CA GLY A 227 3.53 6.41 16.39
C GLY A 227 4.02 6.05 17.78
N THR A 228 3.56 4.93 18.32
CA THR A 228 3.99 4.52 19.66
C THR A 228 5.50 4.25 19.71
N VAL A 229 6.12 4.70 20.79
CA VAL A 229 7.46 4.31 21.24
C VAL A 229 7.27 3.40 22.44
N SER A 230 7.68 2.14 22.30
CA SER A 230 7.47 1.10 23.33
C SER A 230 8.80 0.41 23.65
N PRO A 231 9.57 0.96 24.61
CA PRO A 231 10.74 0.30 25.14
C PRO A 231 10.34 -0.88 26.04
N TYR A 232 11.21 -1.87 26.13
CA TYR A 232 10.99 -3.06 26.95
C TYR A 232 12.34 -3.61 27.44
N SER A 233 12.36 -4.15 28.65
CA SER A 233 13.52 -4.89 29.18
C SER A 233 13.12 -5.75 30.38
N GLY A 234 13.99 -6.68 30.74
CA GLY A 234 13.82 -7.54 31.90
C GLY A 234 14.94 -8.57 31.99
N SER A 235 15.03 -9.23 33.14
CA SER A 235 16.09 -10.18 33.48
C SER A 235 15.66 -11.25 34.47
N SER A 236 16.50 -12.25 34.65
CA SER A 236 16.32 -13.28 35.68
C SER A 236 16.45 -12.76 37.11
N VAL A 237 16.97 -11.54 37.32
CA VAL A 237 17.15 -10.95 38.66
C VAL A 237 16.05 -9.96 39.06
N ASP A 238 15.14 -9.61 38.13
CA ASP A 238 14.03 -8.68 38.35
C ASP A 238 12.66 -9.21 37.92
N GLY A 239 12.52 -10.53 37.83
CA GLY A 239 11.25 -11.16 37.50
C GLY A 239 10.82 -10.99 36.04
N TRP A 240 11.77 -10.76 35.13
CA TRP A 240 11.57 -10.63 33.69
C TRP A 240 10.76 -9.41 33.25
N TYR A 241 10.83 -8.31 34.00
CA TYR A 241 10.30 -7.02 33.59
C TYR A 241 11.09 -5.90 34.26
N CYS A 242 11.15 -4.75 33.63
CA CYS A 242 11.75 -3.59 34.26
C CYS A 242 10.78 -2.89 35.23
N GLY A 243 11.16 -2.80 36.51
CA GLY A 243 10.52 -1.92 37.48
C GLY A 243 10.91 -0.44 37.30
N SER A 244 10.11 0.48 37.84
CA SER A 244 10.19 1.94 37.57
C SER A 244 11.54 2.60 37.90
N ASN A 245 12.39 1.98 38.71
CA ASN A 245 13.67 2.53 39.14
C ASN A 245 14.87 1.99 38.34
N TRP A 246 14.68 0.97 37.51
CA TRP A 246 15.80 0.21 36.89
C TRP A 246 15.93 0.50 35.40
N CYS A 247 14.93 1.11 34.78
CA CYS A 247 14.99 1.63 33.43
C CYS A 247 14.33 2.99 33.37
N GLY A 248 14.63 3.71 32.30
CA GLY A 248 14.03 4.99 32.04
C GLY A 248 14.20 5.38 30.59
N SER A 249 13.25 6.18 30.12
CA SER A 249 13.30 6.79 28.81
C SER A 249 13.44 8.30 28.95
N SER A 250 14.16 8.93 28.03
CA SER A 250 14.20 10.38 27.93
C SER A 250 14.19 10.82 26.47
N VAL A 251 13.66 12.01 26.24
CA VAL A 251 13.65 12.69 24.94
C VAL A 251 14.33 14.04 25.11
N SER A 252 15.16 14.42 24.14
CA SER A 252 15.78 15.76 24.14
C SER A 252 14.73 16.86 23.97
N SER A 253 15.03 18.08 24.43
CA SER A 253 14.07 19.19 24.40
C SER A 253 13.58 19.56 22.99
N ASP A 254 14.38 19.29 21.96
CA ASP A 254 14.05 19.49 20.54
C ASP A 254 13.35 18.27 19.89
N GLY A 255 13.19 17.18 20.65
CA GLY A 255 12.66 15.92 20.15
C GLY A 255 13.55 15.21 19.14
N ALA A 256 14.84 15.55 19.07
CA ALA A 256 15.78 14.94 18.11
C ALA A 256 16.33 13.59 18.57
N SER A 257 16.40 13.32 19.88
CA SER A 257 16.94 12.06 20.41
C SER A 257 15.99 11.39 21.38
N PHE A 258 16.00 10.06 21.36
CA PHE A 258 15.37 9.19 22.34
C PHE A 258 16.41 8.27 22.95
N THR A 259 16.46 8.24 24.28
CA THR A 259 17.35 7.34 25.03
C THR A 259 16.50 6.39 25.84
N TYR A 260 16.85 5.10 25.81
CA TYR A 260 16.35 4.11 26.77
C TYR A 260 17.53 3.42 27.44
N PHE A 261 17.47 3.29 28.77
CA PHE A 261 18.45 2.54 29.54
C PHE A 261 17.77 1.48 30.40
N TYR A 262 18.54 0.45 30.74
CA TYR A 262 18.18 -0.57 31.71
C TYR A 262 19.41 -0.95 32.53
N ASN A 263 19.24 -0.94 33.84
CA ASN A 263 20.25 -1.20 34.86
C ASN A 263 19.92 -2.54 35.52
N ILE A 264 20.77 -3.53 35.30
CA ILE A 264 20.66 -4.82 35.99
C ILE A 264 21.51 -4.73 37.26
N GLN A 265 20.91 -4.98 38.42
CA GLN A 265 21.58 -4.91 39.72
C GLN A 265 21.59 -6.27 40.43
N PRO A 266 22.41 -7.23 39.97
CA PRO A 266 22.47 -8.56 40.55
C PRO A 266 23.29 -8.55 41.85
N LYS A 267 23.00 -9.49 42.75
CA LYS A 267 23.87 -9.76 43.91
C LYS A 267 25.13 -10.56 43.52
N ASP A 268 25.03 -11.39 42.47
CA ASP A 268 26.11 -12.19 41.88
C ASP A 268 26.07 -12.03 40.34
N PRO A 269 27.18 -11.68 39.68
CA PRO A 269 27.21 -11.46 38.23
C PRO A 269 27.06 -12.72 37.36
N ALA A 270 27.10 -13.93 37.91
CA ALA A 270 27.06 -15.15 37.11
C ALA A 270 25.64 -15.54 36.63
N GLY A 271 25.52 -15.91 35.35
CA GLY A 271 24.33 -16.60 34.81
C GLY A 271 23.08 -15.73 34.59
N ILE A 272 23.25 -14.42 34.35
CA ILE A 272 22.14 -13.48 34.16
C ILE A 272 21.56 -13.63 32.75
N GLY A 273 20.30 -14.05 32.66
CA GLY A 273 19.51 -13.93 31.44
C GLY A 273 18.81 -12.57 31.41
N ALA A 274 18.85 -11.86 30.27
CA ALA A 274 18.21 -10.56 30.14
C ALA A 274 17.82 -10.25 28.69
N TYR A 275 16.85 -9.36 28.52
CA TYR A 275 16.43 -8.80 27.24
C TYR A 275 16.27 -7.28 27.34
N TRP A 276 16.42 -6.60 26.22
CA TRP A 276 16.32 -5.14 26.10
C TRP A 276 15.98 -4.75 24.67
N GLY A 277 15.07 -3.79 24.48
CA GLY A 277 14.82 -3.20 23.17
C GLY A 277 13.88 -1.99 23.16
N ILE A 278 13.76 -1.38 21.99
CA ILE A 278 12.93 -0.21 21.69
C ILE A 278 12.11 -0.54 20.44
N LYS A 279 10.77 -0.51 20.56
CA LYS A 279 9.86 -0.66 19.42
C LYS A 279 9.36 0.72 18.98
N LEU A 280 9.43 0.99 17.68
CA LEU A 280 9.01 2.24 17.07
C LEU A 280 7.95 1.91 16.01
N PHE A 281 6.73 2.37 16.21
CA PHE A 281 5.62 2.11 15.30
C PHE A 281 5.47 3.24 14.27
N ALA A 282 5.09 2.89 13.05
CA ALA A 282 4.98 3.84 11.94
C ALA A 282 3.69 4.66 11.99
N GLY A 283 3.75 5.92 11.54
CA GLY A 283 2.57 6.78 11.45
C GLY A 283 1.86 6.87 12.80
N THR A 284 0.54 6.68 12.84
CA THR A 284 -0.26 6.75 14.08
C THR A 284 -0.47 5.39 14.75
N LEU A 285 0.34 4.37 14.42
CA LEU A 285 0.14 3.02 14.93
C LEU A 285 0.47 2.92 16.42
N THR A 286 -0.43 2.28 17.17
CA THR A 286 -0.19 1.91 18.58
C THR A 286 0.30 0.47 18.73
N GLU A 287 -0.10 -0.40 17.81
CA GLU A 287 0.34 -1.78 17.66
C GLU A 287 0.15 -2.24 16.21
N LEU A 288 0.70 -3.41 15.87
CA LEU A 288 0.41 -4.06 14.58
C LEU A 288 -1.00 -4.66 14.62
N ALA A 289 -1.66 -4.71 13.45
CA ALA A 289 -2.98 -5.31 13.33
C ALA A 289 -2.93 -6.81 13.72
N LYS A 290 -3.92 -7.22 14.53
CA LYS A 290 -4.05 -8.61 15.00
C LYS A 290 -4.98 -9.46 14.13
N ASN A 291 -5.59 -8.86 13.10
CA ASN A 291 -6.59 -9.48 12.25
C ASN A 291 -6.48 -8.95 10.80
N GLY A 292 -5.44 -9.39 10.11
CA GLY A 292 -5.15 -8.99 8.72
C GLY A 292 -3.97 -8.03 8.63
N ASP A 293 -3.62 -7.67 7.39
CA ASP A 293 -2.42 -6.89 7.13
C ASP A 293 -2.48 -5.49 7.75
N THR A 294 -1.34 -5.04 8.28
CA THR A 294 -1.18 -3.64 8.70
C THR A 294 -0.85 -2.80 7.46
N LEU A 295 -1.71 -1.83 7.13
CA LEU A 295 -1.55 -1.02 5.91
C LEU A 295 -0.73 0.25 6.13
N THR A 296 -0.58 0.70 7.37
CA THR A 296 0.18 1.90 7.73
C THR A 296 1.66 1.58 7.88
N GLY A 297 2.52 2.31 7.17
CA GLY A 297 3.96 2.21 7.31
C GLY A 297 4.69 2.72 6.08
N VAL A 298 6.01 2.49 6.03
CA VAL A 298 6.84 2.89 4.89
C VAL A 298 6.88 1.77 3.86
N ARG A 299 6.54 2.06 2.61
CA ARG A 299 6.72 1.13 1.49
C ARG A 299 8.07 1.36 0.84
N ILE A 300 8.82 0.27 0.65
CA ILE A 300 10.07 0.32 -0.11
C ILE A 300 9.74 0.15 -1.58
N ASP A 301 10.27 1.04 -2.40
CA ASP A 301 10.20 0.88 -3.86
C ASP A 301 11.60 0.67 -4.43
N ALA A 302 12.49 1.64 -4.18
CA ALA A 302 13.83 1.66 -4.74
C ALA A 302 14.93 1.83 -3.67
N GLN A 303 14.54 2.11 -2.42
CA GLN A 303 15.45 2.39 -1.33
C GLN A 303 16.31 1.17 -1.04
N ALA A 304 17.62 1.36 -0.90
CA ALA A 304 18.58 0.27 -0.77
C ALA A 304 18.96 -0.01 0.68
N ALA A 305 18.83 0.97 1.58
CA ALA A 305 19.24 0.86 2.97
C ALA A 305 18.27 1.53 3.94
N VAL A 306 18.24 1.03 5.18
CA VAL A 306 17.74 1.80 6.33
C VAL A 306 18.91 2.58 6.93
N LYS A 307 18.67 3.85 7.24
CA LYS A 307 19.64 4.78 7.83
C LYS A 307 19.14 5.28 9.16
N PHE A 308 20.02 5.30 10.15
CA PHE A 308 19.75 5.79 11.50
C PHE A 308 21.05 6.18 12.19
N ASN A 309 20.98 7.07 13.17
CA ASN A 309 22.11 7.41 14.03
C ASN A 309 21.88 6.83 15.42
N MET A 310 22.90 6.16 15.98
CA MET A 310 22.82 5.64 17.35
C MET A 310 24.11 5.85 18.14
N ALA A 311 23.96 5.96 19.45
CA ALA A 311 25.03 5.94 20.45
C ALA A 311 24.73 4.88 21.52
N MET A 312 25.75 4.35 22.17
CA MET A 312 25.61 3.41 23.28
C MET A 312 26.54 3.75 24.45
N ASN A 313 26.20 3.29 25.66
CA ASN A 313 27.10 3.49 26.80
C ASN A 313 28.41 2.71 26.65
N SER A 314 29.49 3.26 27.22
CA SER A 314 30.85 2.71 27.10
C SER A 314 30.97 1.30 27.66
N GLU A 315 30.25 0.99 28.74
CA GLU A 315 30.30 -0.34 29.38
C GLU A 315 29.77 -1.40 28.42
N TRP A 316 28.57 -1.19 27.88
CA TRP A 316 28.00 -2.13 26.91
C TRP A 316 28.83 -2.18 25.63
N PHE A 317 29.33 -1.04 25.12
CA PHE A 317 30.20 -1.02 23.95
C PHE A 317 31.47 -1.86 24.14
N SER A 318 32.03 -1.90 25.36
CA SER A 318 33.25 -2.64 25.66
C SER A 318 33.05 -4.16 25.79
N THR A 319 31.81 -4.65 25.80
CA THR A 319 31.53 -6.09 25.86
C THR A 319 31.75 -6.76 24.50
N SER A 320 31.90 -8.09 24.50
CA SER A 320 31.94 -8.88 23.27
C SER A 320 30.57 -9.09 22.62
N ASN A 321 29.47 -8.84 23.36
CA ASN A 321 28.08 -9.05 22.93
C ASN A 321 27.33 -7.73 22.60
N ASN A 322 28.08 -6.67 22.28
CA ASN A 322 27.61 -5.31 22.05
C ASN A 322 26.84 -5.07 20.74
N ALA A 323 26.36 -6.11 20.07
CA ALA A 323 25.63 -5.97 18.82
C ALA A 323 24.16 -5.59 19.05
N VAL A 324 23.58 -4.89 18.08
CA VAL A 324 22.19 -4.43 18.09
C VAL A 324 21.45 -5.11 16.94
N ASN A 325 20.39 -5.85 17.24
CA ASN A 325 19.46 -6.32 16.23
C ASN A 325 18.60 -5.14 15.77
N VAL A 326 18.46 -4.98 14.46
CA VAL A 326 17.51 -4.08 13.83
C VAL A 326 16.47 -4.94 13.15
N ASP A 327 15.25 -4.91 13.68
CA ASP A 327 14.13 -5.69 13.18
C ASP A 327 13.15 -4.78 12.44
N LEU A 328 12.76 -5.18 11.24
CA LEU A 328 11.70 -4.56 10.45
C LEU A 328 10.51 -5.48 10.45
N ALA A 329 9.44 -5.13 11.17
CA ALA A 329 8.19 -5.88 11.07
C ALA A 329 7.36 -5.32 9.91
N LEU A 330 7.03 -6.20 8.98
CA LEU A 330 6.22 -5.89 7.82
C LEU A 330 4.74 -5.94 8.20
N GLY A 331 3.93 -5.20 7.44
CA GLY A 331 2.48 -5.25 7.55
C GLY A 331 1.89 -6.61 7.18
N HIS A 332 2.68 -7.52 6.59
CA HIS A 332 2.27 -8.87 6.21
C HIS A 332 1.88 -9.70 7.42
N PHE A 333 0.58 -9.96 7.57
CA PHE A 333 0.01 -10.71 8.67
C PHE A 333 -0.24 -12.16 8.29
N ALA A 334 0.01 -13.07 9.23
CA ALA A 334 -0.43 -14.45 9.16
C ALA A 334 -0.77 -15.00 10.54
N LEU A 335 -1.50 -16.11 10.56
CA LEU A 335 -1.78 -16.86 11.78
C LEU A 335 -0.74 -17.98 11.91
N LYS A 336 0.04 -17.95 12.99
CA LYS A 336 1.11 -18.91 13.25
C LYS A 336 0.62 -20.04 14.17
N GLY A 337 1.06 -21.27 13.88
CA GLY A 337 0.87 -22.42 14.77
C GLY A 337 -0.59 -22.91 14.85
N LYS A 338 -0.81 -23.89 15.73
CA LYS A 338 -2.13 -24.52 15.92
C LYS A 338 -3.13 -23.58 16.60
N ASP A 339 -2.62 -22.72 17.49
CA ASP A 339 -3.41 -21.78 18.29
C ASP A 339 -3.78 -20.50 17.52
N LYS A 340 -3.36 -20.40 16.24
CA LYS A 340 -3.63 -19.26 15.35
C LYS A 340 -3.21 -17.94 15.98
N GLU A 341 -1.98 -17.88 16.45
CA GLU A 341 -1.44 -16.66 17.04
C GLU A 341 -1.21 -15.60 15.95
N ALA A 342 -1.61 -14.36 16.22
CA ALA A 342 -1.35 -13.22 15.35
C ALA A 342 0.16 -13.03 15.17
N CYS A 343 0.63 -13.03 13.92
CA CYS A 343 2.03 -12.93 13.60
C CYS A 343 2.25 -12.02 12.38
N ASN A 344 3.35 -11.29 12.40
CA ASN A 344 3.80 -10.48 11.26
C ASN A 344 5.17 -10.96 10.79
N VAL A 345 5.37 -10.99 9.47
CA VAL A 345 6.68 -11.30 8.90
C VAL A 345 7.68 -10.25 9.38
N THR A 346 8.82 -10.70 9.91
CA THR A 346 9.89 -9.80 10.36
C THR A 346 11.20 -10.08 9.64
N LEU A 347 11.93 -9.01 9.35
CA LEU A 347 13.28 -9.04 8.82
C LEU A 347 14.25 -8.63 9.93
N ARG A 348 15.43 -9.24 10.01
CA ARG A 348 16.48 -8.86 10.97
C ARG A 348 17.80 -8.59 10.27
N ALA A 349 18.46 -7.52 10.67
CA ALA A 349 19.89 -7.32 10.49
C ALA A 349 20.56 -7.20 11.87
N VAL A 350 21.82 -7.63 11.96
CA VAL A 350 22.64 -7.46 13.17
C VAL A 350 23.70 -6.41 12.90
N VAL A 351 23.66 -5.32 13.65
CA VAL A 351 24.58 -4.19 13.52
C VAL A 351 25.55 -4.22 14.67
N LYS A 352 26.84 -4.32 14.37
CA LYS A 352 27.90 -4.15 15.36
C LYS A 352 28.33 -2.68 15.40
N PRO A 353 28.11 -1.95 16.50
CA PRO A 353 28.52 -0.57 16.63
C PRO A 353 30.03 -0.42 16.47
N THR A 354 30.43 0.67 15.82
CA THR A 354 31.82 1.03 15.53
C THR A 354 32.38 2.02 16.54
N ALA A 355 31.51 2.73 17.27
CA ALA A 355 31.86 3.62 18.36
C ALA A 355 30.74 3.65 19.41
N ALA A 356 31.10 4.00 20.65
CA ALA A 356 30.13 4.29 21.70
C ALA A 356 29.40 5.64 21.45
N ALA A 357 30.10 6.61 20.84
CA ALA A 357 29.52 7.89 20.48
C ALA A 357 28.50 7.78 19.32
N ALA A 358 27.67 8.80 19.20
CA ALA A 358 26.66 8.92 18.13
C ALA A 358 27.31 8.74 16.75
N THR A 359 26.86 7.72 16.02
CA THR A 359 27.41 7.33 14.72
C THR A 359 26.29 7.02 13.75
N ASP A 360 26.44 7.44 12.49
CA ASP A 360 25.51 7.13 11.41
C ASP A 360 25.72 5.69 10.90
N TYR A 361 24.62 4.98 10.74
CA TYR A 361 24.58 3.63 10.17
C TYR A 361 23.72 3.62 8.93
N SER A 362 24.16 2.85 7.94
CA SER A 362 23.43 2.57 6.70
C SER A 362 23.45 1.07 6.47
N VAL A 363 22.31 0.41 6.65
CA VAL A 363 22.21 -1.05 6.61
C VAL A 363 21.47 -1.46 5.34
N SER A 364 22.16 -2.15 4.43
CA SER A 364 21.59 -2.63 3.16
C SER A 364 20.40 -3.57 3.42
N LEU A 365 19.25 -3.23 2.86
CA LEU A 365 18.01 -4.00 2.98
C LEU A 365 18.14 -5.38 2.32
N ARG A 366 18.89 -5.48 1.22
CA ARG A 366 19.06 -6.75 0.47
C ARG A 366 20.19 -7.60 1.00
N ASP A 367 21.30 -6.99 1.41
CA ASP A 367 22.53 -7.72 1.69
C ASP A 367 22.71 -8.05 3.18
N LYS A 368 22.02 -7.32 4.07
CA LYS A 368 22.22 -7.43 5.52
C LYS A 368 21.00 -7.95 6.27
N PHE A 369 19.80 -7.83 5.71
CA PHE A 369 18.60 -8.39 6.34
C PHE A 369 18.34 -9.81 5.88
N THR A 370 17.75 -10.60 6.78
CA THR A 370 17.21 -11.93 6.51
C THR A 370 15.81 -12.05 7.10
N ILE A 371 15.01 -13.00 6.60
CA ILE A 371 13.71 -13.34 7.22
C ILE A 371 13.98 -13.91 8.61
N ASN A 372 13.52 -13.21 9.65
CA ASN A 372 13.68 -13.59 11.05
C ASN A 372 12.45 -14.35 11.58
N GLU A 373 11.26 -13.92 11.17
CA GLU A 373 10.00 -14.62 11.47
C GLU A 373 9.19 -14.71 10.17
N SER A 374 8.87 -15.93 9.74
CA SER A 374 8.05 -16.17 8.54
C SER A 374 6.57 -16.39 8.85
N CYS A 375 6.19 -16.49 10.13
CA CYS A 375 4.84 -16.80 10.56
C CYS A 375 4.29 -18.13 10.03
N GLY A 376 5.17 -19.07 9.67
CA GLY A 376 4.80 -20.34 9.05
C GLY A 376 4.51 -20.26 7.55
N LEU A 377 4.69 -19.09 6.93
CA LEU A 377 4.63 -18.93 5.49
C LEU A 377 5.88 -19.52 4.83
N THR A 378 5.72 -20.02 3.61
CA THR A 378 6.78 -20.61 2.79
C THR A 378 6.97 -19.82 1.49
N GLY A 379 8.18 -19.82 0.95
CA GLY A 379 8.45 -19.16 -0.34
C GLY A 379 8.50 -17.63 -0.27
N LEU A 380 8.73 -17.08 0.92
CA LEU A 380 8.94 -15.65 1.10
C LEU A 380 10.26 -15.23 0.40
N ASP A 381 10.17 -14.20 -0.42
CA ASP A 381 11.32 -13.49 -0.97
C ASP A 381 11.41 -12.13 -0.29
N LEU A 382 12.53 -11.87 0.39
CA LEU A 382 12.69 -10.67 1.21
C LEU A 382 12.43 -9.37 0.44
N TRP A 383 12.87 -9.30 -0.83
CA TRP A 383 12.73 -8.07 -1.60
C TRP A 383 11.33 -7.86 -2.15
N ASN A 384 10.63 -8.93 -2.48
CA ASN A 384 9.21 -8.87 -2.81
C ASN A 384 8.39 -8.43 -1.59
N GLU A 385 8.68 -8.99 -0.43
CA GLU A 385 8.02 -8.68 0.83
C GLU A 385 8.13 -7.19 1.21
N LEU A 386 9.33 -6.59 1.03
CA LEU A 386 9.58 -5.16 1.27
C LEU A 386 8.78 -4.22 0.34
N GLN A 387 8.43 -4.69 -0.86
CA GLN A 387 7.67 -3.91 -1.83
C GLN A 387 6.16 -4.14 -1.72
N ASP A 388 5.76 -5.33 -1.32
CA ASP A 388 4.36 -5.72 -1.23
C ASP A 388 3.73 -5.22 0.09
N TYR A 389 4.52 -5.18 1.17
CA TYR A 389 4.05 -4.82 2.51
C TYR A 389 4.82 -3.64 3.11
N PRO A 390 4.12 -2.73 3.81
CA PRO A 390 4.77 -1.61 4.46
C PRO A 390 5.56 -2.08 5.69
N ILE A 391 6.74 -1.50 5.90
CA ILE A 391 7.45 -1.59 7.17
C ILE A 391 6.65 -0.78 8.19
N SER A 392 6.03 -1.48 9.12
CA SER A 392 5.05 -0.93 10.07
C SER A 392 5.63 -0.71 11.47
N LYS A 393 6.76 -1.37 11.77
CA LYS A 393 7.53 -1.20 13.01
C LYS A 393 9.01 -1.40 12.75
N VAL A 394 9.83 -0.50 13.28
CA VAL A 394 11.29 -0.68 13.41
C VAL A 394 11.59 -0.95 14.87
N GLU A 395 12.41 -1.97 15.15
CA GLU A 395 12.79 -2.35 16.51
C GLU A 395 14.30 -2.48 16.63
N PHE A 396 14.85 -1.86 17.69
CA PHE A 396 16.25 -1.98 18.07
C PHE A 396 16.31 -2.81 19.34
N SER A 397 16.97 -3.97 19.31
CA SER A 397 17.13 -4.81 20.50
C SER A 397 18.58 -5.21 20.72
N ALA A 398 18.94 -5.46 21.96
CA ALA A 398 20.28 -5.95 22.29
C ALA A 398 20.41 -7.40 21.79
N ALA A 399 21.40 -7.68 20.93
CA ALA A 399 21.76 -9.07 20.61
C ALA A 399 22.30 -9.80 21.84
N GLY A 400 22.96 -9.04 22.73
CA GLY A 400 23.24 -9.44 24.10
C GLY A 400 23.23 -8.22 25.01
N VAL A 401 22.50 -8.31 26.12
CA VAL A 401 22.45 -7.28 27.15
C VAL A 401 23.80 -7.22 27.87
N ASN A 402 24.22 -6.04 28.32
CA ASN A 402 25.40 -5.93 29.17
C ASN A 402 25.15 -6.61 30.51
N THR A 403 25.90 -7.67 30.78
CA THR A 403 25.90 -8.42 32.04
C THR A 403 27.31 -8.67 32.57
N SER A 404 28.33 -8.08 31.93
CA SER A 404 29.74 -8.41 32.19
C SER A 404 30.63 -7.19 32.46
N VAL A 405 30.23 -5.99 32.04
CA VAL A 405 30.98 -4.75 32.33
C VAL A 405 30.15 -3.85 33.24
N SER A 406 30.54 -3.76 34.49
CA SER A 406 29.85 -2.98 35.51
C SER A 406 30.01 -1.47 35.30
N THR A 407 28.97 -0.71 35.62
CA THR A 407 28.97 0.75 35.63
C THR A 407 29.88 1.30 36.72
N PRO A 408 30.96 2.03 36.35
CA PRO A 408 31.90 2.60 37.32
C PRO A 408 31.21 3.57 38.29
N GLY A 409 31.54 3.46 39.59
CA GLY A 409 31.05 4.38 40.62
C GLY A 409 29.59 4.18 41.04
N ALA A 410 28.91 3.15 40.55
CA ALA A 410 27.56 2.80 41.01
C ALA A 410 27.58 2.30 42.47
N ALA A 411 26.59 2.70 43.28
CA ALA A 411 26.49 2.33 44.70
C ALA A 411 26.25 0.82 44.91
N ALA A 412 25.69 0.14 43.91
CA ALA A 412 25.55 -1.30 43.85
C ALA A 412 26.14 -1.82 42.53
N LEU A 413 26.53 -3.09 42.50
CA LEU A 413 26.94 -3.76 41.27
C LEU A 413 25.85 -3.58 40.22
N THR A 414 26.14 -2.83 39.16
CA THR A 414 25.16 -2.41 38.16
C THR A 414 25.73 -2.67 36.78
N PHE A 415 24.97 -3.32 35.91
CA PHE A 415 25.29 -3.50 34.50
C PHE A 415 24.30 -2.70 33.67
N THR A 416 24.76 -1.61 33.06
CA THR A 416 23.91 -0.71 32.28
C THR A 416 23.94 -1.11 30.80
N THR A 417 22.75 -1.24 30.22
CA THR A 417 22.51 -1.30 28.77
C THR A 417 21.73 -0.05 28.38
N LYS A 418 22.34 0.81 27.56
CA LYS A 418 21.74 2.07 27.14
C LYS A 418 22.03 2.32 25.66
N LEU A 419 21.00 2.76 24.96
CA LEU A 419 21.09 3.20 23.57
C LEU A 419 20.37 4.54 23.42
N THR A 420 20.96 5.42 22.62
CA THR A 420 20.34 6.68 22.20
C THR A 420 20.20 6.65 20.68
N LEU A 421 18.97 6.80 20.20
CA LEU A 421 18.68 7.03 18.78
C LEU A 421 18.59 8.54 18.55
N THR A 422 19.28 9.05 17.54
CA THR A 422 19.32 10.49 17.23
C THR A 422 18.86 10.72 15.78
N GLY A 423 18.12 11.82 15.58
CA GLY A 423 17.63 12.21 14.26
C GLY A 423 16.54 11.30 13.71
N ALA A 424 16.37 11.39 12.40
CA ALA A 424 15.38 10.61 11.66
C ALA A 424 15.85 9.17 11.44
N ILE A 425 14.87 8.26 11.32
CA ILE A 425 15.09 6.95 10.71
C ILE A 425 14.52 7.04 9.30
N THR A 426 15.33 6.76 8.30
CA THR A 426 14.95 6.91 6.89
C THR A 426 15.33 5.69 6.08
N PHE A 427 14.59 5.39 5.03
CA PHE A 427 14.98 4.44 4.00
C PHE A 427 15.48 5.22 2.78
N GLN A 428 16.65 4.87 2.22
CA GLN A 428 17.21 5.55 1.05
C GLN A 428 17.96 4.58 0.12
#